data_AF-A0A5J4THD1-F1
#
_entry.id   AF-A0A5J4THD1-F1
#
_cell.length_a   1.000
_cell.length_b   1.000
_cell.length_c   1.000
_cell.angle_alpha   90.00
_cell.angle_beta   90.00
_cell.angle_gamma   90.00
#
_symmetry.space_group_name_H-M   'P 1'
#
loop_
_entity.id
_entity.type
_entity.pdbx_description
1 polymer ?
#
loop_
_entity_poly.entity_id
_entity_poly.type
_entity_poly.pdbx_seq_one_letter_code
_entity_poly.pdbx_strand_id
1 'polypeptide(L)'
;TTTSFAGVTSGNIQINPTAASYDDGLKTARSDSITGNVTIQLGCSRTSNIGVIVGQWSIFTLPSNHVNIPLGFKISLTSESNDNTRRLQISADGNTLTFNVRVL
;
A
#
# COMPACT_ATOMS: atom_id res chain seq x y z
N THR A 1 17.84 -14.74 -14.13
CA THR A 1 16.44 -15.16 -14.28
C THR A 1 15.67 -14.02 -14.94
N THR A 2 14.88 -14.30 -15.97
CA THR A 2 14.09 -13.27 -16.67
C THR A 2 13.01 -12.73 -15.75
N THR A 3 13.01 -11.42 -15.50
CA THR A 3 12.12 -10.74 -14.54
C THR A 3 10.92 -10.05 -15.20
N SER A 4 10.77 -10.15 -16.52
CA SER A 4 9.73 -9.43 -17.24
C SER A 4 8.64 -10.37 -17.75
N PHE A 5 7.41 -10.15 -17.27
CA PHE A 5 6.23 -10.47 -18.08
C PHE A 5 6.20 -9.47 -19.25
N ALA A 6 5.97 -9.96 -20.46
CA ALA A 6 5.91 -9.14 -21.67
C ALA A 6 4.95 -7.95 -21.47
N GLY A 7 5.19 -6.81 -22.13
CA GLY A 7 4.42 -5.57 -22.07
C GLY A 7 2.98 -5.68 -22.59
N VAL A 8 2.22 -6.61 -22.01
CA VAL A 8 0.83 -6.90 -22.32
C VAL A 8 -0.02 -5.79 -21.71
N THR A 9 -0.72 -5.07 -22.57
CA THR A 9 -1.86 -4.25 -22.15
C THR A 9 -3.04 -5.20 -21.97
N SER A 10 -3.43 -5.45 -20.74
CA SER A 10 -4.61 -6.25 -20.41
C SER A 10 -5.78 -5.34 -20.01
N GLY A 11 -7.00 -5.81 -20.25
CA GLY A 11 -8.21 -5.17 -19.72
C GLY A 11 -8.40 -5.47 -18.23
N ASN A 12 -9.63 -5.70 -17.80
CA ASN A 12 -9.90 -6.09 -16.42
C ASN A 12 -9.31 -7.48 -16.13
N ILE A 13 -8.42 -7.56 -15.15
CA ILE A 13 -7.86 -8.82 -14.65
C ILE A 13 -8.53 -9.16 -13.33
N GLN A 14 -9.07 -10.38 -13.23
CA GLN A 14 -9.50 -10.95 -11.97
C GLN A 14 -8.44 -11.96 -11.52
N ILE A 15 -8.03 -11.89 -10.25
CA ILE A 15 -7.10 -12.86 -9.67
C ILE A 15 -7.88 -13.91 -8.89
N ASN A 16 -7.65 -15.19 -9.21
CA ASN A 16 -8.17 -16.39 -8.53
C ASN A 16 -9.70 -16.40 -8.27
N PRO A 17 -10.55 -16.46 -9.32
CA PRO A 17 -12.01 -16.36 -9.18
C PRO A 17 -12.72 -17.54 -8.48
N THR A 18 -12.03 -18.65 -8.18
CA THR A 18 -12.67 -19.95 -7.88
C THR A 18 -12.17 -20.65 -6.61
N ALA A 19 -11.51 -19.92 -5.71
CA ALA A 19 -10.68 -20.54 -4.68
C ALA A 19 -11.39 -20.57 -3.30
N ALA A 20 -11.06 -21.58 -2.46
CA ALA A 20 -11.87 -22.01 -1.31
C ALA A 20 -11.23 -21.88 0.09
N SER A 21 -9.91 -21.61 0.26
CA SER A 21 -9.26 -21.28 1.55
C SER A 21 -7.79 -20.84 1.40
N TYR A 22 -7.39 -19.74 2.06
CA TYR A 22 -6.05 -19.07 1.99
C TYR A 22 -5.58 -18.64 0.60
N ASP A 23 -6.56 -18.37 -0.27
CA ASP A 23 -6.38 -17.94 -1.63
C ASP A 23 -6.35 -16.42 -1.74
N ASP A 24 -5.45 -15.77 -0.99
CA ASP A 24 -5.36 -14.31 -1.04
C ASP A 24 -4.89 -13.93 -2.45
N GLY A 25 -5.84 -13.62 -3.33
CA GLY A 25 -5.60 -13.45 -4.76
C GLY A 25 -4.46 -12.46 -5.04
N LEU A 26 -4.30 -11.46 -4.18
CA LEU A 26 -3.19 -10.51 -4.23
C LEU A 26 -2.36 -10.56 -2.93
N LYS A 27 -1.13 -11.10 -3.03
CA LYS A 27 -0.09 -11.00 -1.99
C LYS A 27 1.01 -10.08 -2.46
N THR A 28 1.41 -9.12 -1.63
CA THR A 28 2.48 -8.17 -1.93
C THR A 28 3.58 -8.30 -0.86
N ALA A 29 4.82 -8.45 -1.32
CA ALA A 29 5.99 -8.51 -0.44
C ALA A 29 6.50 -7.11 -0.11
N ARG A 30 7.28 -6.99 0.96
CA ARG A 30 7.98 -5.75 1.30
C ARG A 30 9.02 -5.43 0.23
N SER A 31 9.26 -4.13 0.00
CA SER A 31 10.29 -3.65 -0.92
C SER A 31 11.71 -4.04 -0.49
N ASP A 32 11.92 -4.22 0.81
CA ASP A 32 13.11 -4.78 1.43
C ASP A 32 12.65 -5.76 2.53
N SER A 33 13.30 -6.91 2.63
CA SER A 33 12.84 -8.02 3.47
C SER A 33 12.85 -7.72 4.97
N ILE A 34 13.63 -6.72 5.40
CA ILE A 34 13.81 -6.37 6.80
C ILE A 34 13.14 -5.02 7.12
N THR A 35 13.26 -4.06 6.21
CA THR A 35 12.93 -2.65 6.48
C THR A 35 11.90 -2.06 5.54
N GLY A 36 11.61 -2.67 4.40
CA GLY A 36 10.85 -2.02 3.33
C GLY A 36 9.37 -1.79 3.64
N ASN A 37 8.71 -0.93 2.88
CA ASN A 37 7.26 -0.76 2.89
C ASN A 37 6.55 -1.81 2.01
N VAL A 38 5.24 -1.96 2.18
CA VAL A 38 4.35 -2.65 1.22
C VAL A 38 3.32 -1.65 0.75
N THR A 39 2.97 -1.60 -0.54
CA THR A 39 2.00 -0.62 -1.03
C THR A 39 1.11 -1.17 -2.13
N ILE A 40 -0.18 -0.87 -2.03
CA ILE A 40 -1.17 -0.97 -3.10
C ILE A 40 -1.57 0.46 -3.47
N GLN A 41 -1.37 0.84 -4.73
CA GLN A 41 -1.72 2.16 -5.25
C GLN A 41 -3.03 2.10 -6.04
N LEU A 42 -3.92 3.05 -5.78
CA LEU A 42 -5.24 3.18 -6.40
C LEU A 42 -5.36 4.54 -7.09
N GLY A 43 -6.02 4.60 -8.24
CA GLY A 43 -6.16 5.85 -9.00
C GLY A 43 -4.85 6.29 -9.68
N CYS A 44 -4.04 5.33 -10.14
CA CYS A 44 -2.80 5.60 -10.89
C CYS A 44 -3.09 6.27 -12.24
N SER A 45 -2.10 6.98 -12.78
CA SER A 45 -2.17 7.51 -14.13
C SER A 45 -2.10 6.37 -15.15
N ARG A 46 -2.86 6.49 -16.23
CA ARG A 46 -2.81 5.54 -17.35
C ARG A 46 -1.51 5.64 -18.17
N THR A 47 -0.81 6.76 -18.06
CA THR A 47 0.35 7.08 -18.92
C THR A 47 1.62 7.43 -18.15
N SER A 48 1.54 7.59 -16.82
CA SER A 48 2.70 7.85 -15.97
C SER A 48 2.75 6.88 -14.79
N ASN A 49 3.95 6.38 -14.52
CA ASN A 49 4.28 5.56 -13.36
C ASN A 49 5.36 6.22 -12.49
N ILE A 50 5.68 7.50 -12.74
CA ILE A 50 6.70 8.26 -12.01
C ILE A 50 6.08 9.49 -11.39
N GLY A 51 6.57 9.85 -10.19
CA GLY A 51 6.19 11.05 -9.48
C GLY A 51 4.87 10.94 -8.71
N VAL A 52 4.47 12.05 -8.09
CA VAL A 52 3.21 12.15 -7.34
C VAL A 52 2.06 12.30 -8.33
N ILE A 53 1.14 11.33 -8.35
CA ILE A 53 -0.07 11.38 -9.16
C ILE A 53 -1.19 12.00 -8.31
N VAL A 54 -1.78 13.10 -8.80
CA VAL A 54 -2.88 13.80 -8.11
C VAL A 54 -4.08 12.86 -7.97
N GLY A 55 -4.62 12.79 -6.75
CA GLY A 55 -5.76 11.94 -6.44
C GLY A 55 -5.44 10.45 -6.32
N GLN A 56 -4.17 10.04 -6.44
CA GLN A 56 -3.75 8.68 -6.18
C GLN A 56 -3.79 8.40 -4.68
N TRP A 57 -4.37 7.26 -4.33
CA TRP A 57 -4.41 6.73 -2.96
C TRP A 57 -3.42 5.59 -2.80
N SER A 58 -2.89 5.45 -1.59
CA SER A 58 -2.05 4.33 -1.19
C SER A 58 -2.63 3.64 0.03
N ILE A 59 -2.67 2.32 -0.02
CA ILE A 59 -2.91 1.43 1.11
C ILE A 59 -1.58 0.74 1.38
N PHE A 60 -0.96 1.01 2.53
CA PHE A 60 0.42 0.60 2.73
C PHE A 60 0.79 0.33 4.18
N THR A 61 1.81 -0.51 4.34
CA THR A 61 2.54 -0.64 5.61
C THR A 61 3.80 0.19 5.56
N LEU A 62 4.13 0.82 6.68
CA LEU A 62 5.30 1.68 6.81
C LEU A 62 6.58 0.84 7.03
N PRO A 63 7.75 1.38 6.63
CA PRO A 63 9.00 0.69 6.86
C PRO A 63 9.26 0.52 8.37
N SER A 64 10.10 -0.46 8.74
CA SER A 64 10.35 -0.76 10.16
C SER A 64 11.08 0.35 10.90
N ASN A 65 11.76 1.23 10.18
CA ASN A 65 12.46 2.40 10.70
C ASN A 65 11.61 3.69 10.68
N HIS A 66 10.31 3.61 10.40
CA HIS A 66 9.45 4.79 10.41
C HIS A 66 9.29 5.32 11.85
N VAL A 67 9.59 6.61 12.03
CA VAL A 67 9.80 7.23 13.36
C VAL A 67 8.58 7.10 14.28
N ASN A 68 7.37 7.31 13.77
CA ASN A 68 6.18 7.39 14.62
C ASN A 68 5.35 6.11 14.65
N ILE A 69 5.41 5.32 13.58
CA ILE A 69 4.54 4.14 13.39
C ILE A 69 5.30 3.07 12.60
N PRO A 70 6.38 2.51 13.18
CA PRO A 70 7.15 1.47 12.52
C PRO A 70 6.24 0.28 12.24
N LEU A 71 6.24 -0.24 11.01
CA LEU A 71 5.36 -1.35 10.60
C LEU A 71 3.86 -1.07 10.67
N GLY A 72 3.44 0.16 10.94
CA GLY A 72 2.02 0.53 11.00
C GLY A 72 1.32 0.42 9.65
N PHE A 73 0.00 0.47 9.68
CA PHE A 73 -0.85 0.45 8.51
C PHE A 73 -1.48 1.83 8.26
N LYS A 74 -1.46 2.29 7.02
CA LYS A 74 -1.99 3.61 6.64
C LYS A 74 -2.74 3.55 5.31
N ILE A 75 -3.86 4.28 5.26
CA ILE A 75 -4.58 4.58 4.03
C ILE A 75 -4.59 6.10 3.85
N SER A 76 -3.94 6.60 2.80
CA SER A 76 -3.87 8.04 2.54
C SER A 76 -3.73 8.36 1.07
N LEU A 77 -3.86 9.65 0.72
CA LEU A 77 -3.31 10.13 -0.55
C LEU A 77 -1.81 9.84 -0.57
N THR A 78 -1.26 9.44 -1.73
CA THR A 78 0.16 9.15 -1.87
C THR A 78 1.02 10.38 -1.54
N SER A 79 0.53 11.58 -1.87
CA SER A 79 1.15 12.87 -1.54
C SER A 79 1.23 13.16 -0.03
N GLU A 80 0.43 12.48 0.79
CA GLU A 80 0.35 12.65 2.25
C GLU A 80 0.93 11.44 3.00
N SER A 81 1.65 10.55 2.30
CA SER A 81 2.12 9.26 2.84
C SER A 81 3.01 9.41 4.08
N ASN A 82 3.82 10.48 4.16
CA ASN A 82 4.68 10.77 5.31
C ASN A 82 4.02 11.67 6.38
N ASP A 83 2.79 12.14 6.16
CA ASP A 83 2.07 13.00 7.13
C ASP A 83 1.29 12.15 8.15
N ASN A 84 1.79 12.07 9.38
CA ASN A 84 1.18 11.26 10.44
C ASN A 84 -0.01 11.96 11.11
N THR A 85 -0.37 13.16 10.69
CA THR A 85 -1.53 13.90 11.22
C THR A 85 -2.79 13.72 10.39
N ARG A 86 -2.71 13.01 9.26
CA ARG A 86 -3.80 12.89 8.30
C ARG A 86 -4.25 11.45 8.04
N ARG A 87 -5.53 11.31 7.73
CA ARG A 87 -6.19 10.08 7.27
C ARG A 87 -6.20 8.96 8.31
N LEU A 88 -6.49 7.74 7.85
CA LEU A 88 -6.66 6.54 8.67
C LEU A 88 -5.30 5.88 8.91
N GLN A 89 -4.97 5.66 10.18
CA GLN A 89 -3.74 5.03 10.62
C GLN A 89 -4.04 4.02 11.72
N ILE A 90 -3.46 2.82 11.64
CA ILE A 90 -3.50 1.80 12.69
C ILE A 90 -2.08 1.57 13.18
N SER A 91 -1.88 1.55 14.50
CA SER A 91 -0.59 1.28 15.13
C SER A 91 -0.08 -0.12 14.82
N ALA A 92 1.23 -0.33 15.00
CA ALA A 92 1.88 -1.61 14.72
C ALA A 92 1.33 -2.78 15.53
N ASP A 93 0.92 -2.50 16.77
CA ASP A 93 0.31 -3.48 17.69
C ASP A 93 -1.20 -3.64 17.47
N GLY A 94 -1.80 -2.88 16.55
CA GLY A 94 -3.23 -2.92 16.23
C GLY A 94 -4.14 -2.28 17.28
N ASN A 95 -3.60 -1.71 18.36
CA ASN A 95 -4.41 -1.23 19.48
C ASN A 95 -4.92 0.20 19.32
N THR A 96 -4.28 1.01 18.48
CA THR A 96 -4.62 2.43 18.32
C THR A 96 -5.08 2.71 16.89
N LEU A 97 -6.26 3.32 16.76
CA LEU A 97 -6.75 3.84 15.49
C LEU A 97 -6.73 5.37 15.52
N THR A 98 -6.09 6.00 14.54
CA THR A 98 -6.07 7.46 14.39
C THR A 98 -6.74 7.90 13.10
N PHE A 99 -7.63 8.90 13.18
CA PHE A 99 -8.20 9.58 12.02
C PHE A 99 -8.04 11.09 12.14
N ASN A 100 -7.21 11.69 11.28
CA ASN A 100 -6.92 13.14 11.29
C ASN A 100 -6.59 13.66 12.71
N VAL A 101 -5.60 13.06 13.38
CA VAL A 101 -5.17 13.35 14.77
C VAL A 101 -6.12 12.86 15.87
N ARG A 102 -7.37 12.50 15.56
CA ARG A 102 -8.27 11.92 16.56
C ARG A 102 -7.90 10.46 16.83
N VAL A 103 -7.55 10.16 18.08
CA VAL A 103 -7.26 8.82 18.58
C VAL A 103 -8.57 8.15 19.05
N LEU A 104 -8.71 6.87 18.72
CA LEU A 104 -9.78 5.97 19.14
C LEU A 104 -9.17 4.74 19.83
#